data_AF-A0A2V9PQQ5-F1
#
_entry.id   AF-A0A2V9PQQ5-F1
#
_cell.length_a   1.000
_cell.length_b   1.000
_cell.length_c   1.000
_cell.angle_alpha   90.00
_cell.angle_beta   90.00
_cell.angle_gamma   90.00
#
_symmetry.space_group_name_H-M   'P 1'
#
loop_
_entity.id
_entity.type
_entity.pdbx_description
1 polymer ?
#
loop_
_entity_poly.entity_id
_entity_poly.type
_entity_poly.pdbx_seq_one_letter_code
_entity_poly.pdbx_strand_id
1 'polypeptide(L)'
;MYAPHFAAALAIKGRSPGAPLWALLIGAFIPDLLWIALARIGIEPAQTSNFFDDWSHSLISVAILATLFASAFLRRGKPVFVAIWLAVFSHFLLDFPVHPKRLALAPLTGVYLGWDLLAWGSRPGWLGAINDWWLQLAVLLVLLLLYATPARTTRIQPAAVAASSALLIGIQLLTLFPCIGY
;
A
#
# COMPACT_ATOMS: atom_id res chain seq x y z
N MET A 1 -2.90 3.17 4.10
CA MET A 1 -1.87 4.19 4.50
C MET A 1 -1.57 5.05 3.25
N TYR A 2 -0.63 6.00 3.21
CA TYR A 2 -0.31 6.67 1.90
C TYR A 2 1.18 6.57 1.53
N ALA A 3 2.06 7.26 2.26
CA ALA A 3 3.50 7.28 1.96
C ALA A 3 4.15 5.89 1.93
N PRO A 4 3.81 4.94 2.85
CA PRO A 4 4.37 3.58 2.79
C PRO A 4 4.09 2.81 1.48
N HIS A 5 2.91 2.96 0.86
CA HIS A 5 2.61 2.26 -0.40
C HIS A 5 3.47 2.78 -1.56
N PHE A 6 3.66 4.10 -1.64
CA PHE A 6 4.58 4.68 -2.61
C PHE A 6 6.03 4.26 -2.36
N ALA A 7 6.43 4.15 -1.09
CA ALA A 7 7.77 3.66 -0.75
C ALA A 7 7.97 2.20 -1.15
N ALA A 8 6.95 1.34 -1.05
CA ALA A 8 7.01 -0.03 -1.54
C ALA A 8 7.22 -0.09 -3.06
N ALA A 9 6.50 0.73 -3.82
CA ALA A 9 6.70 0.87 -5.26
C ALA A 9 8.14 1.32 -5.61
N LEU A 10 8.70 2.28 -4.87
CA LEU A 10 10.09 2.72 -5.05
C LEU A 10 11.09 1.62 -4.68
N ALA A 11 10.90 0.92 -3.55
CA ALA A 11 11.75 -0.19 -3.13
C ALA A 11 11.81 -1.31 -4.20
N ILE A 12 10.67 -1.60 -4.84
CA ILE A 12 10.57 -2.53 -5.97
C ILE A 12 11.28 -1.96 -7.20
N LYS A 13 11.11 -0.66 -7.51
CA LYS A 13 11.79 0.00 -8.62
C LYS A 13 13.31 -0.11 -8.52
N GLY A 14 13.87 0.03 -7.33
CA GLY A 14 15.31 -0.13 -7.05
C GLY A 14 15.89 -1.52 -7.35
N ARG A 15 15.01 -2.51 -7.56
CA ARG A 15 15.37 -3.91 -7.88
C ARG A 15 14.84 -4.37 -9.24
N SER A 16 14.01 -3.56 -9.89
CA SER A 16 13.31 -3.88 -11.14
C SER A 16 13.43 -2.73 -12.16
N PRO A 17 14.64 -2.48 -12.73
CA PRO A 17 14.86 -1.34 -13.62
C PRO A 17 13.92 -1.32 -14.84
N GLY A 18 13.57 -2.49 -15.38
CA GLY A 18 12.69 -2.62 -16.54
C GLY A 18 11.21 -2.32 -16.26
N ALA A 19 10.79 -2.30 -15.00
CA ALA A 19 9.42 -1.95 -14.64
C ALA A 19 9.21 -0.43 -14.74
N PRO A 20 8.18 0.07 -15.46
CA PRO A 20 7.88 1.49 -15.52
C PRO A 20 7.56 2.04 -14.13
N LEU A 21 8.18 3.14 -13.73
CA LEU A 21 7.96 3.74 -12.40
C LEU A 21 6.48 4.10 -12.19
N TRP A 22 5.84 4.71 -13.19
CA TRP A 22 4.43 5.06 -13.11
C TRP A 22 3.53 3.84 -12.87
N ALA A 23 3.86 2.68 -13.45
CA ALA A 23 3.08 1.46 -13.27
C ALA A 23 3.23 0.92 -11.85
N LEU A 24 4.42 1.00 -11.26
CA LEU A 24 4.62 0.62 -9.85
C LEU A 24 3.87 1.55 -8.89
N LEU A 25 3.93 2.87 -9.13
CA LEU A 25 3.26 3.87 -8.29
C LEU A 25 1.73 3.77 -8.38
N ILE A 26 1.17 3.67 -9.60
CA ILE A 26 -0.27 3.47 -9.78
C ILE A 26 -0.67 2.11 -9.21
N GLY A 27 0.09 1.06 -9.49
CA GLY A 27 -0.17 -0.29 -9.02
C GLY A 27 -0.34 -0.36 -7.51
N ALA A 28 0.58 0.26 -6.76
CA ALA A 28 0.51 0.32 -5.30
C ALA A 28 -0.72 1.07 -4.74
N PHE A 29 -1.49 1.78 -5.58
CA PHE A 29 -2.69 2.54 -5.23
C PHE A 29 -3.96 2.03 -5.91
N ILE A 30 -3.91 0.96 -6.70
CA ILE A 30 -5.10 0.44 -7.39
C ILE A 30 -6.25 0.10 -6.42
N PRO A 31 -6.02 -0.56 -5.28
CA PRO A 31 -7.08 -0.82 -4.31
C PRO A 31 -7.75 0.46 -3.82
N ASP A 32 -6.98 1.48 -3.42
CA ASP A 32 -7.50 2.80 -3.03
C ASP A 32 -8.28 3.49 -4.15
N LEU A 33 -7.78 3.47 -5.39
CA LEU A 33 -8.46 4.09 -6.53
C LEU A 33 -9.81 3.40 -6.81
N LEU A 34 -9.86 2.07 -6.70
CA LEU A 34 -11.09 1.32 -6.82
C LEU A 34 -12.04 1.64 -5.66
N TRP A 35 -11.55 1.67 -4.43
CA TRP A 35 -12.34 2.02 -3.25
C TRP A 35 -12.94 3.41 -3.37
N ILE A 36 -12.16 4.42 -3.77
CA ILE A 36 -12.67 5.78 -4.01
C ILE A 36 -13.81 5.76 -5.04
N ALA A 37 -13.66 5.02 -6.14
CA ALA A 37 -14.70 4.92 -7.15
C ALA A 37 -15.96 4.24 -6.62
N LEU A 38 -15.82 3.11 -5.90
CA LEU A 38 -16.93 2.33 -5.33
C LEU A 38 -17.63 3.09 -4.19
N ALA A 39 -16.89 3.83 -3.38
CA ALA A 39 -17.41 4.70 -2.32
C ALA A 39 -18.26 5.83 -2.89
N ARG A 40 -17.85 6.42 -4.02
CA ARG A 40 -18.60 7.50 -4.68
C ARG A 40 -19.95 7.05 -5.24
N ILE A 41 -20.09 5.78 -5.59
CA ILE A 41 -21.35 5.19 -6.06
C ILE A 41 -22.09 4.40 -4.97
N GLY A 42 -21.61 4.43 -3.72
CA GLY A 42 -22.28 3.84 -2.56
C GLY A 42 -22.12 2.33 -2.40
N ILE A 43 -21.25 1.68 -3.19
CA ILE A 43 -20.96 0.23 -3.06
C ILE A 43 -20.03 -0.03 -1.87
N GLU A 44 -19.04 0.83 -1.66
CA GLU A 44 -18.06 0.76 -0.57
C GLU A 44 -18.12 2.00 0.32
N PRO A 45 -19.16 2.14 1.16
CA PRO A 45 -19.33 3.31 2.00
C PRO A 45 -18.12 3.55 2.91
N ALA A 46 -17.68 4.82 2.94
CA ALA A 46 -16.52 5.26 3.70
C ALA A 46 -16.86 5.80 5.10
N GLN A 47 -18.14 5.84 5.50
CA GLN A 47 -18.52 6.39 6.80
C GLN A 47 -18.15 5.39 7.91
N THR A 48 -17.66 5.92 9.05
CA THR A 48 -17.22 5.07 10.18
C THR A 48 -18.30 4.12 10.69
N SER A 49 -19.59 4.51 10.60
CA SER A 49 -20.72 3.73 11.09
C SER A 49 -21.07 2.52 10.23
N ASN A 50 -20.65 2.48 8.97
CA ASN A 50 -20.99 1.43 8.01
C ASN A 50 -19.83 1.11 7.06
N PHE A 51 -18.59 1.32 7.51
CA PHE A 51 -17.39 1.21 6.67
C PHE A 51 -17.30 -0.16 6.01
N PHE A 52 -17.17 -0.17 4.68
CA PHE A 52 -17.06 -1.39 3.88
C PHE A 52 -16.16 -1.17 2.67
N ASP A 53 -15.24 -2.12 2.47
CA ASP A 53 -14.13 -2.04 1.52
C ASP A 53 -13.69 -3.44 1.01
N ASP A 54 -14.51 -4.47 1.20
CA ASP A 54 -14.08 -5.84 0.90
C ASP A 54 -13.86 -6.07 -0.61
N TRP A 55 -14.54 -5.33 -1.50
CA TRP A 55 -14.34 -5.44 -2.96
C TRP A 55 -12.99 -4.88 -3.40
N SER A 56 -12.49 -3.84 -2.74
CA SER A 56 -11.21 -3.22 -3.07
C SER A 56 -10.03 -3.80 -2.29
N HIS A 57 -10.23 -4.15 -1.00
CA HIS A 57 -9.14 -4.43 -0.06
C HIS A 57 -9.10 -5.88 0.46
N SER A 58 -10.03 -6.77 0.08
CA SER A 58 -9.90 -8.18 0.46
C SER A 58 -8.70 -8.86 -0.21
N LEU A 59 -8.18 -9.92 0.41
CA LEU A 59 -7.01 -10.65 -0.09
C LEU A 59 -7.20 -11.12 -1.54
N ILE A 60 -8.35 -11.73 -1.82
CA ILE A 60 -8.69 -12.22 -3.16
C ILE A 60 -8.88 -11.06 -4.14
N SER A 61 -9.55 -9.97 -3.74
CA SER A 61 -9.70 -8.78 -4.59
C SER A 61 -8.35 -8.19 -4.98
N VAL A 62 -7.46 -7.95 -4.02
CA VAL A 62 -6.13 -7.38 -4.29
C VAL A 62 -5.30 -8.33 -5.17
N ALA A 63 -5.39 -9.65 -4.96
CA ALA A 63 -4.71 -10.62 -5.82
C ALA A 63 -5.23 -10.61 -7.27
N ILE A 64 -6.55 -10.46 -7.46
CA ILE A 64 -7.17 -10.30 -8.79
C ILE A 64 -6.71 -9.01 -9.44
N LEU A 65 -6.77 -7.88 -8.73
CA LEU A 65 -6.33 -6.57 -9.22
C LEU A 65 -4.85 -6.58 -9.61
N ALA A 66 -4.00 -7.19 -8.77
CA ALA A 66 -2.58 -7.36 -9.04
C ALA A 66 -2.36 -8.17 -10.33
N THR A 67 -3.10 -9.26 -10.51
CA THR A 67 -3.00 -10.13 -11.68
C THR A 67 -3.49 -9.42 -12.95
N LEU A 68 -4.65 -8.77 -12.91
CA LEU A 68 -5.21 -8.06 -14.06
C LEU A 68 -4.29 -6.90 -14.50
N PHE A 69 -3.84 -6.09 -13.54
CA PHE A 69 -2.99 -4.94 -13.86
C PHE A 69 -1.61 -5.37 -14.35
N ALA A 70 -0.97 -6.34 -13.70
CA ALA A 70 0.32 -6.86 -14.16
C ALA A 70 0.23 -7.53 -15.54
N SER A 71 -0.91 -8.16 -15.86
CA SER A 71 -1.12 -8.83 -17.16
C SER A 71 -1.02 -7.89 -18.35
N ALA A 72 -1.37 -6.60 -18.18
CA ALA A 72 -1.18 -5.57 -19.20
C ALA A 72 0.30 -5.37 -19.61
N PHE A 73 1.24 -5.90 -18.81
CA PHE A 73 2.69 -5.76 -19.02
C PHE A 73 3.38 -7.08 -19.37
N LEU A 74 2.64 -8.16 -19.68
CA LEU A 74 3.23 -9.47 -20.02
C LEU A 74 4.25 -9.39 -21.16
N ARG A 75 4.03 -8.52 -22.15
CA ARG A 75 4.94 -8.29 -23.28
C ARG A 75 6.30 -7.71 -22.87
N ARG A 76 6.43 -7.19 -21.65
CA ARG A 76 7.70 -6.70 -21.07
C ARG A 76 8.48 -7.78 -20.31
N GLY A 77 7.96 -9.02 -20.29
CA GLY A 77 8.61 -10.17 -19.70
C GLY A 77 8.24 -10.43 -18.23
N LYS A 78 8.49 -11.66 -17.79
CA LYS A 78 8.17 -12.15 -16.44
C LYS A 78 8.71 -11.27 -15.30
N PRO A 79 9.95 -10.72 -15.35
CA PRO A 79 10.44 -9.86 -14.27
C PRO A 79 9.60 -8.59 -14.08
N VAL A 80 9.15 -7.95 -15.17
CA VAL A 80 8.31 -6.74 -15.11
C VAL A 80 6.91 -7.07 -14.59
N PHE A 81 6.33 -8.18 -15.06
CA PHE A 81 5.06 -8.67 -14.55
C PHE A 81 5.11 -8.86 -13.04
N VAL A 82 6.10 -9.59 -12.53
CA VAL A 82 6.24 -9.89 -11.09
C VAL A 82 6.45 -8.60 -10.29
N ALA A 83 7.26 -7.67 -10.77
CA ALA A 83 7.49 -6.40 -10.09
C ALA A 83 6.19 -5.59 -9.93
N ILE A 84 5.37 -5.51 -10.98
CA ILE A 84 4.08 -4.79 -10.94
C ILE A 84 3.07 -5.53 -10.07
N TRP A 85 3.02 -6.86 -10.17
CA TRP A 85 2.15 -7.67 -9.32
C TRP A 85 2.48 -7.47 -7.84
N LEU A 86 3.76 -7.50 -7.47
CA LEU A 86 4.21 -7.26 -6.09
C LEU A 86 3.90 -5.83 -5.63
N ALA A 87 3.99 -4.82 -6.52
CA ALA A 87 3.64 -3.45 -6.17
C ALA A 87 2.16 -3.33 -5.79
N VAL A 88 1.25 -3.91 -6.58
CA VAL A 88 -0.18 -3.93 -6.26
C VAL A 88 -0.45 -4.75 -4.99
N PHE A 89 0.10 -5.96 -4.91
CA PHE A 89 -0.15 -6.86 -3.79
C PHE A 89 0.43 -6.35 -2.46
N SER A 90 1.50 -5.55 -2.50
CA SER A 90 2.06 -4.91 -1.31
C SER A 90 1.04 -4.03 -0.57
N HIS A 91 0.01 -3.55 -1.26
CA HIS A 91 -1.07 -2.78 -0.65
C HIS A 91 -1.74 -3.55 0.49
N PHE A 92 -2.19 -4.78 0.21
CA PHE A 92 -2.80 -5.65 1.22
C PHE A 92 -1.85 -5.93 2.38
N LEU A 93 -0.58 -6.24 2.10
CA LEU A 93 0.40 -6.57 3.14
C LEU A 93 0.69 -5.38 4.07
N LEU A 94 0.72 -4.17 3.51
CA LEU A 94 0.98 -2.95 4.26
C LEU A 94 -0.23 -2.54 5.10
N ASP A 95 -1.43 -2.70 4.58
CA ASP A 95 -2.64 -2.39 5.32
C ASP A 95 -2.95 -3.42 6.39
N PHE A 96 -2.65 -4.70 6.17
CA PHE A 96 -2.96 -5.79 7.10
C PHE A 96 -2.71 -5.48 8.59
N PRO A 97 -1.57 -4.87 9.01
CA PRO A 97 -1.35 -4.50 10.41
C PRO A 97 -2.06 -3.23 10.91
N VAL A 98 -2.43 -2.28 10.03
CA VAL A 98 -2.89 -0.92 10.43
C VAL A 98 -4.26 -0.53 9.88
N HIS A 99 -4.88 -1.42 9.11
CA HIS A 99 -6.15 -1.14 8.46
C HIS A 99 -7.22 -0.78 9.52
N PRO A 100 -8.18 0.11 9.24
CA PRO A 100 -9.22 0.45 10.21
C PRO A 100 -10.17 -0.71 10.57
N LYS A 101 -10.22 -1.74 9.73
CA LYS A 101 -11.07 -2.92 9.82
C LYS A 101 -10.27 -4.18 9.46
N ARG A 102 -10.67 -5.36 9.94
CA ARG A 102 -10.01 -6.62 9.58
C ARG A 102 -10.23 -6.82 8.10
N LEU A 103 -9.14 -7.10 7.39
CA LEU A 103 -9.24 -7.30 5.95
C LEU A 103 -9.95 -8.62 5.67
N ALA A 104 -10.94 -8.60 4.78
CA ALA A 104 -11.67 -9.79 4.39
C ALA A 104 -10.76 -10.74 3.59
N LEU A 105 -11.04 -12.05 3.66
CA LEU A 105 -10.46 -13.03 2.75
C LEU A 105 -10.92 -12.76 1.32
N ALA A 106 -12.23 -12.61 1.13
CA ALA A 106 -12.87 -12.29 -0.13
C ALA A 106 -14.18 -11.51 0.11
N PRO A 107 -14.69 -10.78 -0.89
CA PRO A 107 -15.88 -9.94 -0.73
C PRO A 107 -17.07 -10.74 -0.24
N LEU A 108 -17.80 -10.18 0.75
CA LEU A 108 -19.07 -10.72 1.26
C LEU A 108 -19.00 -12.12 1.88
N THR A 109 -17.81 -12.68 2.08
CA THR A 109 -17.66 -14.04 2.67
C THR A 109 -17.87 -14.08 4.18
N GLY A 110 -17.78 -12.94 4.86
CA GLY A 110 -17.80 -12.87 6.32
C GLY A 110 -16.55 -13.45 6.99
N VAL A 111 -15.57 -13.92 6.21
CA VAL A 111 -14.28 -14.43 6.70
C VAL A 111 -13.28 -13.28 6.72
N TYR A 112 -12.80 -12.93 7.90
CA TYR A 112 -11.85 -11.84 8.11
C TYR A 112 -10.50 -12.36 8.59
N LEU A 113 -9.44 -11.79 8.04
CA LEU A 113 -8.06 -12.13 8.33
C LEU A 113 -7.53 -11.22 9.44
N GLY A 114 -6.81 -11.81 10.40
CA GLY A 114 -6.26 -11.12 11.57
C GLY A 114 -6.29 -11.99 12.81
N TRP A 115 -5.65 -11.55 13.89
CA TRP A 115 -5.61 -12.25 15.17
C TRP A 115 -6.14 -11.34 16.29
N ASP A 116 -7.01 -11.87 17.15
CA ASP A 116 -7.64 -11.12 18.25
C ASP A 116 -6.61 -10.53 19.23
N LEU A 117 -5.51 -11.25 19.48
CA LEU A 117 -4.42 -10.87 20.39
C LEU A 117 -3.80 -9.51 20.08
N LEU A 118 -3.83 -9.13 18.80
CA LEU A 118 -3.16 -7.94 18.31
C LEU A 118 -4.14 -6.92 17.75
N ALA A 119 -5.45 -7.16 17.79
CA ALA A 119 -6.48 -6.31 17.20
C ALA A 119 -6.10 -5.69 15.82
N TRP A 120 -5.32 -6.41 15.00
CA TRP A 120 -4.87 -5.94 13.68
C TRP A 120 -6.10 -5.66 12.83
N GLY A 121 -6.11 -4.53 12.14
CA GLY A 121 -7.30 -4.20 11.37
C GLY A 121 -8.47 -3.77 12.25
N SER A 122 -8.32 -2.98 13.31
CA SER A 122 -9.51 -2.49 14.02
C SER A 122 -9.30 -1.06 14.44
N ARG A 123 -10.37 -0.26 14.59
CA ARG A 123 -10.27 1.09 15.16
C ARG A 123 -10.95 1.16 16.54
N PRO A 124 -10.25 1.67 17.57
CA PRO A 124 -8.83 2.02 17.54
C PRO A 124 -7.96 0.76 17.31
N GLY A 125 -6.87 0.90 16.54
CA GLY A 125 -5.90 -0.19 16.35
C GLY A 125 -5.36 -0.64 17.69
N TRP A 126 -4.78 -1.84 17.78
CA TRP A 126 -4.16 -2.31 19.03
C TRP A 126 -3.14 -1.32 19.60
N LEU A 127 -2.45 -0.63 18.69
CA LEU A 127 -1.51 0.42 19.03
C LEU A 127 -2.22 1.76 19.34
N GLY A 128 -3.41 2.01 18.80
CA GLY A 128 -4.08 3.31 18.83
C GLY A 128 -3.57 4.23 17.72
N ALA A 129 -4.35 5.25 17.37
CA ALA A 129 -4.11 6.09 16.18
C ALA A 129 -2.71 6.72 16.12
N ILE A 130 -2.16 7.13 17.26
CA ILE A 130 -0.80 7.71 17.36
C ILE A 130 0.27 6.65 17.04
N ASN A 131 0.11 5.44 17.55
CA ASN A 131 1.11 4.38 17.38
C ASN A 131 1.01 3.74 15.98
N ASP A 132 -0.17 3.72 15.34
CA ASP A 132 -0.33 3.35 13.92
C ASP A 132 0.45 4.31 13.01
N TRP A 133 0.55 5.59 13.38
CA TRP A 133 1.36 6.56 12.64
C TRP A 133 2.86 6.26 12.77
N TRP A 134 3.35 5.93 13.96
CA TRP A 134 4.75 5.54 14.17
C TRP A 134 5.11 4.24 13.45
N LEU A 135 4.20 3.27 13.42
CA LEU A 135 4.37 2.05 12.63
C LEU A 135 4.46 2.37 11.13
N GLN A 136 3.57 3.24 10.62
CA GLN A 136 3.64 3.73 9.24
C GLN A 136 4.97 4.41 8.93
N LEU A 137 5.47 5.26 9.83
CA LEU A 137 6.77 5.91 9.67
C LEU A 137 7.91 4.89 9.65
N ALA A 138 7.91 3.92 10.57
CA ALA A 138 8.94 2.88 10.62
C ALA A 138 8.97 2.06 9.32
N VAL A 139 7.81 1.62 8.84
CA VAL A 139 7.67 0.90 7.57
C VAL A 139 8.14 1.75 6.39
N LEU A 140 7.76 3.03 6.34
CA LEU A 140 8.23 3.98 5.34
C LEU A 140 9.77 4.05 5.32
N LEU A 141 10.41 4.25 6.47
CA LEU A 141 11.87 4.38 6.56
C LEU A 141 12.58 3.11 6.12
N VAL A 142 12.06 1.93 6.48
CA VAL A 142 12.61 0.64 6.02
C VAL A 142 12.52 0.52 4.50
N LEU A 143 11.37 0.85 3.90
CA LEU A 143 11.19 0.77 2.44
C LEU A 143 12.05 1.79 1.70
N LEU A 144 12.23 3.00 2.24
CA LEU A 144 13.13 4.00 1.67
C LEU A 144 14.60 3.58 1.78
N LEU A 145 15.01 2.93 2.87
CA LEU A 145 16.35 2.34 3.00
C LEU A 145 16.56 1.24 1.95
N LEU A 146 15.55 0.38 1.74
CA LEU A 146 15.59 -0.62 0.69
C LEU A 146 15.68 0.02 -0.71
N TYR A 147 14.98 1.13 -0.94
CA TYR A 147 15.08 1.88 -2.20
C TYR A 147 16.47 2.51 -2.41
N ALA A 148 17.06 3.08 -1.35
CA ALA A 148 18.39 3.68 -1.36
C ALA A 148 19.52 2.66 -1.50
N THR A 149 19.24 1.38 -1.29
CA THR A 149 20.17 0.26 -1.50
C THR A 149 19.79 -0.55 -2.75
N PRO A 150 19.90 0.03 -3.96
CA PRO A 150 19.49 -0.65 -5.18
C PRO A 150 20.34 -1.89 -5.44
N ALA A 151 19.77 -2.86 -6.17
CA ALA A 151 20.56 -4.00 -6.64
C ALA A 151 21.71 -3.49 -7.54
N ARG A 152 22.87 -4.16 -7.50
CA ARG A 152 24.10 -3.75 -8.22
C ARG A 152 23.89 -3.42 -9.71
N THR A 153 22.86 -4.00 -10.32
CA THR A 153 22.48 -3.85 -11.73
C THR A 153 21.62 -2.61 -12.02
N THR A 154 21.25 -1.83 -11.00
CA THR A 154 20.28 -0.74 -11.09
C THR A 154 20.96 0.57 -10.73
N ARG A 155 21.09 1.49 -11.70
CA ARG A 155 21.55 2.86 -11.43
C ARG A 155 20.36 3.79 -11.36
N ILE A 156 20.01 4.20 -10.15
CA ILE A 156 19.10 5.32 -9.89
C ILE A 156 19.97 6.49 -9.44
N GLN A 157 19.70 7.69 -9.96
CA GLN A 157 20.47 8.87 -9.60
C GLN A 157 20.29 9.16 -8.10
N PRO A 158 21.38 9.38 -7.33
CA PRO A 158 21.27 9.66 -5.89
C PRO A 158 20.36 10.85 -5.57
N ALA A 159 20.36 11.88 -6.41
CA ALA A 159 19.47 13.03 -6.28
C ALA A 159 17.98 12.63 -6.39
N ALA A 160 17.63 11.71 -7.29
CA ALA A 160 16.27 11.22 -7.43
C ALA A 160 15.84 10.37 -6.22
N VAL A 161 16.75 9.57 -5.65
CA VAL A 161 16.52 8.83 -4.41
C VAL A 161 16.25 9.80 -3.26
N ALA A 162 17.14 10.78 -3.06
CA ALA A 162 17.01 11.78 -2.00
C ALA A 162 15.72 12.59 -2.13
N ALA A 163 15.39 13.09 -3.33
CA ALA A 163 14.18 13.86 -3.57
C ALA A 163 12.90 13.05 -3.33
N SER A 164 12.85 11.80 -3.80
CA SER A 164 11.68 10.92 -3.58
C SER A 164 11.51 10.57 -2.09
N SER A 165 12.62 10.27 -1.40
CA SER A 165 12.61 10.00 0.04
C SER A 165 12.14 11.22 0.85
N ALA A 166 12.67 12.41 0.56
CA ALA A 166 12.26 13.65 1.21
C ALA A 166 10.77 13.95 0.98
N LEU A 167 10.27 13.73 -0.25
CA LEU A 167 8.86 13.89 -0.57
C LEU A 167 7.97 12.96 0.25
N LEU A 168 8.28 11.65 0.29
CA LEU A 168 7.46 10.67 1.02
C LEU A 168 7.51 10.87 2.53
N ILE A 169 8.68 11.24 3.08
CA ILE A 169 8.79 11.64 4.49
C ILE A 169 7.93 12.89 4.75
N GLY A 170 7.99 13.89 3.88
CA GLY A 170 7.15 15.08 3.97
C GLY A 170 5.66 14.75 3.97
N ILE A 171 5.20 13.87 3.08
CA ILE A 171 3.81 13.39 3.05
C ILE A 171 3.44 12.71 4.37
N GLN A 172 4.29 11.83 4.91
CA GLN A 172 4.02 11.18 6.19
C GLN A 172 3.98 12.16 7.36
N LEU A 173 4.84 13.19 7.37
CA LEU A 173 4.80 14.23 8.40
C LEU A 173 3.53 15.08 8.29
N LEU A 174 3.03 15.33 7.08
CA LEU A 174 1.76 16.02 6.87
C LEU A 174 0.56 15.24 7.46
N THR A 175 0.63 13.90 7.50
CA THR A 175 -0.43 13.09 8.12
C THR A 175 -0.34 13.03 9.66
N LEU A 176 0.70 13.59 10.27
CA LEU A 176 0.85 13.66 11.73
C LEU A 176 0.04 14.81 12.35
N PHE A 177 -0.13 15.93 11.63
CA PHE A 177 -0.80 17.12 12.17
C PHE A 177 -2.21 16.87 12.73
N PRO A 178 -3.06 16.03 12.13
CA PRO A 178 -4.37 15.67 12.71
C PRO A 178 -4.28 14.86 14.00
N CYS A 179 -3.14 14.21 14.29
CA CYS A 179 -2.94 13.36 15.47
C CYS A 179 -2.42 14.12 16.70
N ILE A 180 -1.94 15.36 16.53
CA ILE A 180 -1.39 16.20 17.61
C ILE A 180 -2.48 17.13 18.21
N GLY A 181 -3.61 17.29 17.53
CA GLY A 181 -4.67 18.24 17.89
C GLY A 181 -5.84 17.68 18.72
N TYR A 182 -5.74 16.46 19.27
CA TYR A 182 -6.76 15.84 20.13
C TYR A 182 -6.19 15.42 21.47
#